data_AF-X1AV64-F1
#
_entry.id   AF-X1AV64-F1
#
_cell.length_a   1.000
_cell.length_b   1.000
_cell.length_c   1.000
_cell.angle_alpha   90.00
_cell.angle_beta   90.00
_cell.angle_gamma   90.00
#
_symmetry.space_group_name_H-M   'P 1'
#
loop_
_entity.id
_entity.type
_entity.pdbx_description
1 polymer ?
#
loop_
_entity_poly.entity_id
_entity_poly.type
_entity_poly.pdbx_seq_one_letter_code
_entity_poly.pdbx_strand_id
1 'polypeptide(L)' 'MINKKRLLDTLIELLKIKSPSKNEKEIANYVSERLKSLGLEVNVDQCGHEFGSNAGNVIALYKTKIYREAVQFSWRR' A
#
# COMPACT_ATOMS: atom_id res chain seq x y z
N MET A 1 14.34 -8.18 -14.43
CA MET A 1 15.23 -7.14 -13.86
C MET A 1 14.42 -5.88 -13.58
N ILE A 2 14.70 -5.12 -12.52
CA ILE A 2 13.88 -3.96 -12.14
C ILE A 2 14.16 -2.74 -13.04
N ASN A 3 13.11 -1.98 -13.37
CA ASN A 3 13.25 -0.70 -14.07
C ASN A 3 13.54 0.43 -13.06
N LYS A 4 14.80 0.91 -13.05
CA LYS A 4 15.28 1.92 -12.09
C LYS A 4 14.56 3.27 -12.23
N LYS A 5 14.25 3.69 -13.46
CA LYS A 5 13.54 4.95 -13.72
C LYS A 5 12.13 4.89 -13.15
N ARG A 6 11.37 3.83 -13.47
CA ARG A 6 10.02 3.61 -12.92
C ARG A 6 10.02 3.57 -11.39
N LEU A 7 11.04 2.96 -10.78
CA LEU A 7 11.19 2.90 -9.33
C LEU A 7 11.38 4.31 -8.71
N LEU A 8 12.30 5.10 -9.27
CA LEU A 8 12.58 6.46 -8.80
C LEU A 8 11.36 7.38 -8.98
N ASP A 9 10.71 7.31 -10.14
CA ASP A 9 9.52 8.11 -10.44
C ASP A 9 8.39 7.80 -9.44
N THR A 10 8.15 6.51 -9.15
CA THR A 10 7.15 6.08 -8.15
C THR A 10 7.50 6.58 -6.75
N LEU A 11 8.77 6.55 -6.35
CA LEU A 11 9.20 7.08 -5.06
C LEU A 11 8.94 8.59 -4.96
N ILE A 12 9.27 9.35 -6.01
CA ILE A 12 9.04 10.80 -6.04
C ILE A 12 7.54 11.13 -5.97
N GLU A 13 6.69 10.36 -6.67
CA GLU A 13 5.23 10.51 -6.57
C GLU A 13 4.73 10.30 -5.14
N LEU A 14 5.19 9.25 -4.45
CA LEU A 14 4.81 8.97 -3.07
C LEU A 14 5.28 10.09 -2.10
N LEU A 15 6.50 10.60 -2.28
CA LEU A 15 7.06 11.65 -1.42
C LEU A 15 6.32 12.99 -1.53
N LYS A 16 5.60 13.24 -2.64
CA LYS A 16 4.78 14.44 -2.80
C LYS A 16 3.51 14.42 -1.96
N ILE A 17 3.08 13.24 -1.50
CA ILE A 17 1.86 13.06 -0.71
C ILE A 17 2.20 13.25 0.78
N LYS A 18 1.67 14.30 1.39
CA LYS A 18 1.85 14.55 2.83
C LYS A 18 1.12 13.48 3.62
N SER A 19 1.85 12.74 4.45
CA SER A 19 1.31 11.66 5.29
C SER A 19 1.84 11.74 6.73
N PRO A 20 1.54 12.84 7.46
CA PRO A 20 1.92 12.91 8.86
C PRO A 20 1.20 11.82 9.66
N SER A 21 1.78 11.44 10.80
CA SER A 21 1.20 10.40 11.65
C SER A 21 -0.26 10.71 12.01
N LYS A 22 -1.12 9.70 11.94
CA LYS A 22 -2.58 9.75 12.12
C LYS A 22 -3.37 10.42 11.00
N ASN A 23 -2.71 10.92 9.96
CA ASN A 23 -3.33 11.56 8.80
C ASN A 23 -2.86 10.91 7.47
N GLU A 24 -2.87 9.58 7.43
CA GLU A 24 -2.34 8.79 6.32
C GLU A 24 -3.36 8.50 5.19
N LYS A 25 -4.61 8.98 5.30
CA LYS A 25 -5.70 8.65 4.35
C LYS A 25 -5.37 8.91 2.88
N GLU A 26 -4.73 10.03 2.56
CA GLU A 26 -4.41 10.39 1.18
C GLU A 26 -3.42 9.39 0.55
N ILE A 27 -2.32 9.08 1.26
CA ILE A 27 -1.33 8.11 0.77
C ILE A 27 -1.91 6.68 0.74
N ALA A 28 -2.74 6.31 1.72
CA ALA A 28 -3.42 5.03 1.75
C ALA A 28 -4.33 4.83 0.53
N ASN A 29 -5.10 5.86 0.15
CA ASN A 29 -5.93 5.84 -1.04
C ASN A 29 -5.11 5.73 -2.32
N TYR A 30 -4.06 6.55 -2.48
CA TYR A 30 -3.19 6.52 -3.66
C TYR A 30 -2.55 5.13 -3.85
N VAL A 31 -1.97 4.57 -2.78
CA VAL A 31 -1.34 3.23 -2.81
C VAL A 31 -2.37 2.15 -3.12
N SER A 32 -3.57 2.24 -2.53
CA SER A 32 -4.65 1.28 -2.78
C SER A 32 -5.06 1.24 -4.25
N GLU A 33 -5.31 2.40 -4.86
CA GLU A 33 -5.68 2.49 -6.28
C GLU A 33 -4.55 2.03 -7.19
N ARG A 34 -3.29 2.36 -6.85
CA ARG A 34 -2.14 1.89 -7.61
C ARG A 34 -2.02 0.36 -7.57
N LEU A 35 -2.19 -0.26 -6.41
CA LEU A 35 -2.13 -1.72 -6.27
C LEU A 35 -3.31 -2.42 -6.99
N LYS A 36 -4.51 -1.86 -6.94
CA LYS A 36 -5.66 -2.33 -7.73
C LYS A 36 -5.36 -2.26 -9.24
N SER A 37 -4.77 -1.17 -9.73
CA SER A 37 -4.39 -1.03 -11.15
C SER A 37 -3.34 -2.04 -11.61
N LEU A 38 -2.57 -2.61 -10.67
CA LEU A 38 -1.60 -3.68 -10.92
C LEU A 38 -2.24 -5.08 -10.85
N GLY A 39 -3.55 -5.17 -10.59
CA GLY A 39 -4.31 -6.41 -10.57
C GLY A 39 -4.33 -7.12 -9.21
N LEU A 40 -4.01 -6.43 -8.12
CA LEU A 40 -4.11 -7.00 -6.77
C LEU A 40 -5.50 -6.77 -6.19
N GLU A 41 -5.95 -7.71 -5.35
CA GLU A 41 -7.12 -7.50 -4.49
C GLU A 41 -6.68 -6.68 -3.29
N VAL A 42 -7.30 -5.50 -3.10
CA VAL A 42 -6.89 -4.56 -2.06
C VAL A 42 -8.04 -4.32 -1.10
N ASN A 43 -7.77 -4.46 0.20
CA ASN A 43 -8.64 -4.09 1.29
C ASN A 43 -7.93 -3.10 2.24
N VAL A 44 -8.68 -2.19 2.84
CA VAL A 44 -8.19 -1.32 3.92
C VAL A 44 -8.94 -1.69 5.18
N ASP A 45 -8.21 -2.06 6.24
CA ASP A 45 -8.83 -2.44 7.51
C ASP A 45 -9.38 -1.23 8.30
N GLN A 46 -9.96 -1.49 9.47
CA GLN A 46 -10.51 -0.46 10.35
C GLN A 46 -9.59 -0.09 11.52
N CYS A 47 -8.34 -0.57 11.52
CA CYS A 47 -7.39 -0.39 12.62
C CYS A 47 -7.17 1.10 12.96
N GLY A 48 -7.20 1.98 11.96
CA GLY A 48 -7.04 3.43 12.15
C GLY A 48 -7.96 4.02 13.22
N HIS A 49 -9.21 3.56 13.31
CA HIS A 49 -10.19 4.05 14.27
C HIS A 49 -9.74 3.83 15.73
N GLU A 50 -9.13 2.69 16.04
CA GLU A 50 -8.69 2.34 17.39
C GLU A 50 -7.47 3.16 17.83
N PHE A 51 -6.61 3.55 16.89
CA PHE A 51 -5.36 4.28 17.14
C PHE A 51 -5.46 5.80 16.88
N GLY A 52 -6.65 6.28 16.56
CA GLY A 52 -6.92 7.69 16.24
C GLY A 52 -6.26 8.16 14.93
N SER A 53 -5.99 7.24 13.99
CA SER A 53 -5.62 7.54 12.61
C SER A 53 -6.86 7.63 11.73
N ASN A 54 -6.78 8.42 10.65
CA ASN A 54 -7.83 8.51 9.65
C ASN A 54 -7.73 7.47 8.51
N ALA A 55 -6.83 6.49 8.64
CA ALA A 55 -6.65 5.39 7.70
C ALA A 55 -6.31 4.08 8.42
N GLY A 56 -6.80 2.96 7.87
CA GLY A 56 -6.35 1.61 8.27
C GLY A 56 -5.13 1.14 7.47
N ASN A 57 -4.72 -0.10 7.73
CA ASN A 57 -3.65 -0.74 6.96
C ASN A 57 -4.15 -1.11 5.57
N VAL A 58 -3.34 -0.83 4.55
CA VAL A 58 -3.58 -1.29 3.17
C VAL A 58 -3.06 -2.73 3.04
N ILE A 59 -3.97 -3.67 2.77
CA ILE A 59 -3.68 -5.09 2.60
C ILE A 59 -3.93 -5.42 1.13
N ALA A 60 -2.88 -5.83 0.41
CA ALA A 60 -2.96 -6.18 -1.00
C ALA A 60 -2.54 -7.63 -1.24
N LEU A 61 -3.43 -8.40 -1.83
CA LEU A 61 -3.23 -9.82 -2.14
C LEU A 61 -3.06 -10.01 -3.64
N TYR A 62 -1.92 -10.57 -4.04
CA TYR A 62 -1.71 -11.08 -5.39
C TYR A 62 -2.07 -12.56 -5.43
N LYS A 63 -3.24 -12.89 -5.97
CA LYS A 63 -3.71 -14.29 -6.06
C LYS A 63 -2.98 -15.04 -7.17
N THR A 64 -2.36 -16.15 -6.81
CA THR A 64 -1.83 -17.15 -7.75
C THR A 64 -2.87 -18.25 -7.99
N LYS A 65 -2.89 -18.80 -9.21
CA LYS A 65 -3.69 -20.00 -9.54
C LYS A 65 -3.05 -21.30 -9.06
N ILE A 66 -1.78 -21.25 -8.67
CA ILE A 66 -1.00 -22.38 -8.19
C ILE A 66 -0.84 -22.24 -6.67
N TYR A 67 -1.11 -23.30 -5.92
CA TYR A 67 -0.89 -23.32 -4.48
C TYR A 67 0.62 -23.26 -4.18
N ARG A 68 1.02 -22.24 -3.41
CA ARG A 68 2.37 -22.05 -2.86
C ARG A 68 2.25 -21.43 -1.47
N GLU A 69 3.30 -21.55 -0.69
CA GLU A 69 3.41 -20.84 0.58
C GLU A 69 3.26 -19.33 0.36
N ALA A 70 2.45 -18.70 1.21
CA ALA A 70 2.25 -17.26 1.17
C ALA A 70 3.51 -16.54 1.67
N VAL A 71 3.93 -15.50 0.94
CA VAL A 71 5.02 -14.60 1.35
C VAL A 71 4.42 -13.23 1.60
N GLN A 72 4.76 -12.63 2.74
CA GLN A 72 4.31 -11.30 3.13
C GLN A 72 5.48 -10.32 3.15
N PHE A 73 5.27 -9.14 2.59
CA PHE A 73 6.12 -7.98 2.78
C PHE A 73 5.34 -6.96 3.57
N SER A 74 5.88 -6.52 4.70
CA SER A 74 5.29 -5.49 5.54
C SER A 74 6.38 -4.61 6.12
N TRP A 75 6.08 -3.34 6.33
CA TRP A 75 6.94 -2.45 7.07
C TRP A 75 6.25 -2.08 8.39
N ARG A 76 6.97 -2.21 9.50
CA ARG A 76 6.58 -1.70 10.81
C ARG A 76 7.66 -0.72 11.24
N ARG A 77 7.26 0.42 11.81
CA ARG A 77 8.19 1.28 12.56
C ARG A 77 8.63 0.59 13.84
#